data_AF-A0A1E4ZX77-F1
#
_entry.id   AF-A0A1E4ZX77-F1
#
_cell.length_a   1.000
_cell.length_b   1.000
_cell.length_c   1.000
_cell.angle_alpha   90.00
_cell.angle_beta   90.00
_cell.angle_gamma   90.00
#
_symmetry.space_group_name_H-M   'P 1'
#
loop_
_entity.id
_entity.type
_entity.pdbx_description
1 polymer ?
#
loop_
_entity_poly.entity_id
_entity_poly.type
_entity_poly.pdbx_seq_one_letter_code
_entity_poly.pdbx_strand_id
1 'polypeptide(L)'
;MANEEILTIAQLRMLHEQKKFKQEISRQPPANFRTNPPPVTIPRRFLLKSEKSAWVEVALFVAILADGIATEPWVAGQTRFDSPKYRFPECAYNSHGKITAFNGPFEWMGSYAIQVLYAPGVRANELSCYGRGTTDEDIANGNTTLGFHENCHQLDYLEYLETTRLPVLPELYPGMHVDEYQKEQQRFAHQYRVFHEGMEQFSEYRTDEVGYRQSHWKATGRCFEWFS
;
A
#
# COMPACT_ATOMS: atom_id res chain seq x y z
N MET A 1 -22.21 30.75 -21.92
CA MET A 1 -21.61 29.83 -22.92
C MET A 1 -21.20 28.59 -22.16
N ALA A 2 -21.83 27.45 -22.40
CA ALA A 2 -21.48 26.20 -21.75
C ALA A 2 -20.24 25.63 -22.44
N ASN A 3 -19.14 25.44 -21.71
CA ASN A 3 -18.01 24.67 -22.18
C ASN A 3 -18.39 23.19 -22.09
N GLU A 4 -18.70 22.57 -23.23
CA GLU A 4 -18.76 21.12 -23.31
C GLU A 4 -17.32 20.59 -23.34
N GLU A 5 -16.85 20.01 -22.23
CA GLU A 5 -15.59 19.27 -22.22
C GLU A 5 -15.70 18.06 -23.14
N ILE A 6 -14.95 18.07 -24.23
CA ILE A 6 -14.81 16.92 -25.11
C ILE A 6 -13.96 15.88 -24.41
N LEU A 7 -14.60 14.82 -23.92
CA LEU A 7 -13.90 13.65 -23.39
C LEU A 7 -13.07 12.98 -24.49
N THR A 8 -11.84 12.64 -24.15
CA THR A 8 -10.95 11.88 -25.02
C THR A 8 -11.49 10.47 -25.26
N ILE A 9 -11.07 9.84 -26.37
CA ILE A 9 -11.42 8.44 -26.69
C ILE A 9 -11.02 7.48 -25.56
N ALA A 10 -9.91 7.76 -24.86
CA ALA A 10 -9.48 6.99 -23.69
C ALA A 10 -10.48 7.11 -22.53
N GLN A 11 -10.97 8.32 -22.24
CA GLN A 11 -11.99 8.55 -21.20
C GLN A 11 -13.33 7.90 -21.55
N LEU A 12 -13.74 7.90 -22.82
CA LEU A 12 -14.97 7.25 -23.26
C LEU A 12 -14.89 5.71 -23.15
N ARG A 13 -13.76 5.12 -23.55
CA ARG A 13 -13.51 3.67 -23.34
C ARG A 13 -13.52 3.32 -21.87
N MET A 14 -12.88 4.14 -21.03
CA MET A 14 -12.86 3.96 -19.57
C MET A 14 -14.27 4.02 -18.96
N LEU A 15 -15.08 5.01 -19.33
CA LEU A 15 -16.49 5.12 -18.89
C LEU A 15 -17.34 3.93 -19.34
N HIS A 16 -17.06 3.38 -20.52
CA HIS A 16 -17.74 2.19 -21.01
C HIS A 16 -17.40 0.94 -20.17
N GLU A 17 -16.12 0.73 -19.86
CA GLU A 17 -15.69 -0.36 -18.98
C GLU A 17 -16.23 -0.19 -17.55
N GLN A 18 -16.28 1.04 -17.01
CA GLN A 18 -16.93 1.31 -15.73
C GLN A 18 -18.42 0.93 -15.73
N LYS A 19 -19.14 1.21 -16.82
CA LYS A 19 -20.57 0.84 -16.94
C LYS A 19 -20.76 -0.67 -17.02
N LYS A 20 -19.90 -1.39 -17.74
CA LYS A 20 -19.91 -2.86 -17.78
C LYS A 20 -19.62 -3.45 -16.40
N PHE A 21 -18.57 -2.96 -15.73
CA PHE A 21 -18.20 -3.40 -14.39
C PHE A 21 -19.33 -3.19 -13.38
N LYS A 22 -19.98 -2.02 -13.40
CA LYS A 22 -21.18 -1.75 -12.56
C LYS A 22 -22.34 -2.69 -12.89
N GLN A 23 -22.52 -3.09 -14.15
CA GLN A 23 -23.56 -4.03 -14.56
C GLN A 23 -23.28 -5.47 -14.09
N GLU A 24 -22.01 -5.90 -14.07
CA GLU A 24 -21.64 -7.24 -13.61
C GLU A 24 -21.71 -7.38 -12.09
N ILE A 25 -21.25 -6.38 -11.33
CA ILE A 25 -21.39 -6.35 -9.86
C ILE A 25 -22.86 -6.25 -9.42
N SER A 26 -23.73 -5.72 -10.28
CA SER A 26 -25.17 -5.64 -10.05
C SER A 26 -25.88 -7.00 -10.06
N ARG A 27 -25.22 -8.11 -10.39
CA ARG A 27 -25.81 -9.44 -10.19
C ARG A 27 -25.91 -9.71 -8.69
N GLN A 28 -27.12 -9.53 -8.14
CA GLN A 28 -27.35 -9.75 -6.73
C GLN A 28 -27.10 -11.21 -6.37
N PRO A 29 -26.37 -11.47 -5.29
CA PRO A 29 -26.27 -12.82 -4.76
C PRO A 29 -27.65 -13.37 -4.38
N PRO A 30 -27.81 -14.71 -4.35
CA PRO A 30 -29.06 -15.31 -3.89
C PRO A 30 -29.39 -14.76 -2.50
N ALA A 31 -30.68 -14.60 -2.21
CA ALA A 31 -31.16 -13.92 -1.00
C ALA A 31 -30.60 -14.47 0.33
N ASN A 32 -29.97 -15.65 0.31
CA ASN A 32 -29.38 -16.33 1.47
C ASN A 32 -27.83 -16.32 1.46
N PHE A 33 -27.19 -15.57 0.57
CA PHE A 33 -25.72 -15.49 0.54
C PHE A 33 -25.22 -14.69 1.72
N ARG A 34 -24.50 -15.35 2.62
CA ARG A 34 -23.98 -14.71 3.83
C ARG A 34 -22.77 -13.84 3.47
N THR A 35 -22.84 -12.57 3.87
CA THR A 35 -21.70 -11.65 3.83
C THR A 35 -21.35 -11.24 5.25
N ASN A 36 -20.06 -11.34 5.59
CA ASN A 36 -19.48 -10.89 6.85
C ASN A 36 -18.44 -9.79 6.51
N PRO A 37 -18.87 -8.56 6.19
CA PRO A 37 -17.92 -7.47 6.01
C PRO A 37 -17.16 -7.23 7.33
N PRO A 38 -15.87 -6.85 7.27
CA PRO A 38 -15.14 -6.50 8.47
C PRO A 38 -15.75 -5.27 9.16
N PRO A 39 -15.51 -5.10 10.46
CA PRO A 39 -15.89 -3.86 11.14
C PRO A 39 -15.16 -2.67 10.51
N VAL A 40 -15.77 -1.49 10.61
CA VAL A 40 -15.15 -0.22 10.18
C VAL A 40 -13.80 -0.06 10.84
N THR A 41 -12.79 0.32 10.06
CA THR A 41 -11.42 0.49 10.55
C THR A 41 -11.38 1.57 11.64
N ILE A 42 -10.90 1.18 12.82
CA ILE A 42 -10.66 2.12 13.94
C ILE A 42 -9.23 2.67 13.82
N PRO A 43 -9.07 4.00 13.66
CA PRO A 43 -7.76 4.61 13.57
C PRO A 43 -6.91 4.32 14.80
N ARG A 44 -5.66 3.95 14.57
CA ARG A 44 -4.70 3.67 15.65
C ARG A 44 -3.28 3.96 15.20
N ARG A 45 -2.43 4.30 16.15
CA ARG A 45 -1.01 4.57 15.90
C ARG A 45 -0.16 3.93 16.97
N PHE A 46 0.92 3.28 16.57
CA PHE A 46 1.87 2.67 17.49
C PHE A 46 3.31 2.84 17.00
N LEU A 47 4.26 2.75 17.94
CA LEU A 47 5.68 2.90 17.66
C LEU A 47 6.21 1.64 16.98
N LEU A 48 6.88 1.80 15.84
CA LEU A 48 7.53 0.71 15.11
C LEU A 48 9.02 0.62 15.50
N LYS A 49 9.73 1.74 15.46
CA LYS A 49 11.15 1.84 15.82
C LYS A 49 11.47 3.24 16.31
N SER A 50 12.25 3.32 17.38
CA SER A 50 12.86 4.56 17.82
C SER A 50 14.34 4.31 18.09
N GLU A 51 15.20 5.20 17.58
CA GLU A 51 16.63 5.16 17.82
C GLU A 51 17.19 6.58 17.78
N LYS A 52 18.05 6.93 18.74
CA LYS A 52 18.68 8.25 18.78
C LYS A 52 20.13 8.13 19.21
N SER A 53 21.03 8.68 18.41
CA SER A 53 22.46 8.78 18.67
C SER A 53 22.99 10.14 18.17
N ALA A 54 24.31 10.34 18.20
CA ALA A 54 24.93 11.55 17.65
C ALA A 54 24.76 11.67 16.12
N TRP A 55 24.61 10.55 15.41
CA TRP A 55 24.62 10.50 13.94
C TRP A 55 23.33 9.99 13.32
N VAL A 56 22.37 9.58 14.14
CA VAL A 56 21.12 8.95 13.72
C VAL A 56 19.97 9.42 14.61
N GLU A 57 18.85 9.80 14.00
CA GLU A 57 17.59 10.09 14.64
C GLU A 57 16.45 9.41 13.87
N VAL A 58 15.89 8.36 14.48
CA VAL A 58 14.85 7.51 13.89
C VAL A 58 13.65 7.51 14.82
N ALA A 59 12.48 7.82 14.27
CA ALA A 59 11.20 7.77 14.96
C ALA A 59 10.11 7.35 13.98
N LEU A 60 9.91 6.04 13.86
CA LEU A 60 8.98 5.41 12.93
C LEU A 60 7.76 4.89 13.67
N PHE A 61 6.60 5.17 13.11
CA PHE A 61 5.31 4.71 13.60
C PHE A 61 4.59 3.91 12.51
N VAL A 62 3.64 3.10 12.92
CA VAL A 62 2.58 2.62 12.03
C VAL A 62 1.31 3.39 12.39
N ALA A 63 0.62 3.93 11.39
CA ALA A 63 -0.66 4.60 11.55
C ALA A 63 -1.70 3.90 10.68
N ILE A 64 -2.69 3.27 11.30
CA ILE A 64 -3.88 2.80 10.60
C ILE A 64 -4.87 3.97 10.59
N LEU A 65 -5.25 4.41 9.39
CA LEU A 65 -6.20 5.49 9.18
C LEU A 65 -7.63 4.94 9.05
N ALA A 66 -8.63 5.81 9.19
CA ALA A 66 -10.01 5.44 8.89
C ALA A 66 -10.17 5.19 7.38
N ASP A 67 -11.09 4.30 7.02
CA ASP A 67 -11.47 4.07 5.63
C ASP A 67 -11.90 5.40 4.98
N GLY A 68 -11.50 5.60 3.73
CA GLY A 68 -11.75 6.83 2.98
C GLY A 68 -12.41 6.58 1.63
N ILE A 69 -12.60 7.67 0.90
CA ILE A 69 -13.09 7.65 -0.48
C ILE A 69 -11.90 8.00 -1.39
N ALA A 70 -11.59 7.12 -2.34
CA ALA A 70 -10.57 7.36 -3.36
C ALA A 70 -10.99 8.51 -4.27
N THR A 71 -10.01 9.31 -4.70
CA THR A 71 -10.25 10.35 -5.72
C THR A 71 -10.23 9.75 -7.13
N GLU A 72 -9.61 8.60 -7.29
CA GLU A 72 -9.43 7.88 -8.54
C GLU A 72 -10.64 6.96 -8.82
N PRO A 73 -11.43 7.20 -9.88
CA PRO A 73 -12.67 6.45 -10.12
C PRO A 73 -12.46 5.04 -10.73
N TRP A 74 -11.23 4.60 -10.97
CA TRP A 74 -10.93 3.34 -11.66
C TRP A 74 -10.62 2.16 -10.72
N VAL A 75 -10.54 2.39 -9.40
CA VAL A 75 -10.27 1.34 -8.41
C VAL A 75 -11.46 1.20 -7.48
N ALA A 76 -12.09 0.02 -7.43
CA ALA A 76 -13.29 -0.19 -6.62
C ALA A 76 -12.98 -0.04 -5.11
N GLY A 77 -11.92 -0.70 -4.65
CA GLY A 77 -11.33 -0.58 -3.33
C GLY A 77 -9.82 -0.72 -3.46
N GLN A 78 -9.07 0.00 -2.64
CA GLN A 78 -7.62 -0.15 -2.54
C GLN A 78 -7.14 0.18 -1.14
N THR A 79 -6.30 -0.69 -0.61
CA THR A 79 -5.49 -0.41 0.55
C THR A 79 -4.16 0.16 0.08
N ARG A 80 -3.82 1.35 0.55
CA ARG A 80 -2.56 2.03 0.23
C ARG A 80 -1.75 2.21 1.51
N PHE A 81 -0.44 2.40 1.34
CA PHE A 81 0.38 2.94 2.40
C PHE A 81 1.20 4.16 1.94
N ASP A 82 1.36 5.12 2.83
CA ASP A 82 2.38 6.16 2.72
C ASP A 82 3.60 5.80 3.58
N SER A 83 4.78 6.18 3.12
CA SER A 83 6.04 5.86 3.81
C SER A 83 6.68 7.07 4.49
N PRO A 84 7.38 6.86 5.62
CA PRO A 84 8.12 7.91 6.31
C PRO A 84 9.32 8.36 5.49
N LYS A 85 9.55 9.68 5.42
CA LYS A 85 10.68 10.27 4.68
C LYS A 85 11.98 10.12 5.48
N TYR A 86 13.09 10.03 4.78
CA TYR A 86 14.43 10.08 5.37
C TYR A 86 15.27 11.21 4.76
N ARG A 87 16.29 11.64 5.52
CA ARG A 87 17.23 12.69 5.12
C ARG A 87 18.63 12.34 5.59
N PHE A 88 19.56 12.39 4.66
CA PHE A 88 20.99 12.30 4.95
C PHE A 88 21.53 13.69 5.33
N PRO A 89 22.44 13.80 6.31
CA PRO A 89 22.98 15.09 6.71
C PRO A 89 23.93 15.66 5.65
N GLU A 90 24.06 16.98 5.58
CA GLU A 90 25.14 17.56 4.79
C GLU A 90 26.49 17.24 5.46
N CYS A 91 27.57 17.24 4.68
CA CYS A 91 28.91 16.97 5.21
C CYS A 91 29.93 17.99 4.71
N ALA A 92 30.88 18.34 5.59
CA ALA A 92 32.10 19.05 5.23
C ALA A 92 33.24 18.05 5.09
N TYR A 93 34.17 18.29 4.15
CA TYR A 93 35.31 17.42 3.91
C TYR A 93 36.59 18.22 3.62
N ASN A 94 37.74 17.60 3.87
CA ASN A 94 39.05 18.21 3.61
C ASN A 94 39.53 17.97 2.16
N SER A 95 40.71 18.50 1.81
CA SER A 95 41.32 18.33 0.48
C SER A 95 41.62 16.88 0.08
N HIS A 96 41.59 15.95 1.03
CA HIS A 96 41.79 14.52 0.81
C HIS A 96 40.47 13.73 0.72
N GLY A 97 39.33 14.42 0.58
CA GLY A 97 38.02 13.77 0.45
C GLY A 97 37.53 13.10 1.74
N LYS A 98 38.11 13.42 2.90
CA LYS A 98 37.70 12.87 4.20
C LYS A 98 36.73 13.82 4.87
N ILE A 99 35.57 13.29 5.29
CA ILE A 99 34.54 14.03 6.00
C ILE A 99 35.08 14.46 7.37
N THR A 100 34.99 15.75 7.66
CA THR A 100 35.43 16.34 8.93
C THR A 100 34.27 16.61 9.88
N ALA A 101 33.07 16.83 9.35
CA ALA A 101 31.85 17.05 10.13
C ALA A 101 30.59 16.73 9.34
N PHE A 102 29.53 16.33 10.05
CA PHE A 102 28.16 16.28 9.53
C PHE A 102 27.34 17.44 10.11
N ASN A 103 26.46 18.01 9.28
CA ASN A 103 25.49 19.01 9.70
C ASN A 103 24.21 18.31 10.19
N GLY A 104 24.27 17.76 11.40
CA GLY A 104 23.18 17.01 12.03
C GLY A 104 23.23 15.50 11.78
N PRO A 105 22.25 14.76 12.33
CA PRO A 105 22.16 13.31 12.16
C PRO A 105 21.49 12.93 10.83
N PHE A 106 21.61 11.65 10.46
CA PHE A 106 20.66 11.01 9.55
C PHE A 106 19.29 10.97 10.22
N GLU A 107 18.25 11.41 9.50
CA GLU A 107 16.88 11.43 9.99
C GLU A 107 16.03 10.43 9.23
N TRP A 108 15.25 9.62 9.93
CA TRP A 108 14.19 8.81 9.34
C TRP A 108 12.97 8.83 10.26
N MET A 109 12.03 9.70 9.94
CA MET A 109 10.95 10.09 10.84
C MET A 109 9.61 10.08 10.11
N GLY A 110 8.57 9.63 10.80
CA GLY A 110 7.20 9.66 10.28
C GLY A 110 6.44 8.38 10.55
N SER A 111 5.37 8.17 9.79
CA SER A 111 4.54 6.97 9.91
C SER A 111 4.47 6.24 8.58
N TYR A 112 4.45 4.91 8.66
CA TYR A 112 3.81 4.07 7.66
C TYR A 112 2.30 4.22 7.83
N ALA A 113 1.66 5.03 6.99
CA ALA A 113 0.23 5.31 7.11
C ALA A 113 -0.55 4.39 6.17
N ILE A 114 -1.30 3.43 6.71
CA ILE A 114 -2.07 2.45 5.95
C ILE A 114 -3.54 2.88 5.95
N GLN A 115 -4.17 2.88 4.78
CA GLN A 115 -5.55 3.30 4.61
C GLN A 115 -6.27 2.50 3.52
N VAL A 116 -7.50 2.07 3.82
CA VAL A 116 -8.43 1.56 2.81
C VAL A 116 -9.19 2.72 2.17
N LEU A 117 -9.25 2.75 0.84
CA LEU A 117 -9.95 3.76 0.06
C LEU A 117 -10.93 3.08 -0.91
N TYR A 118 -12.19 3.49 -0.90
CA TYR A 118 -13.21 2.99 -1.82
C TYR A 118 -13.54 4.02 -2.90
N ALA A 119 -13.79 3.59 -4.14
CA ALA A 119 -14.30 4.51 -5.17
C ALA A 119 -15.64 5.13 -4.76
N PRO A 120 -15.97 6.33 -5.30
CA PRO A 120 -17.26 6.96 -5.03
C PRO A 120 -18.45 6.05 -5.34
N GLY A 121 -19.25 5.75 -4.31
CA GLY A 121 -20.45 4.92 -4.38
C GLY A 121 -20.20 3.41 -4.23
N VAL A 122 -18.94 2.98 -4.13
CA VAL A 122 -18.58 1.60 -3.78
C VAL A 122 -18.62 1.43 -2.28
N ARG A 123 -19.12 0.28 -1.81
CA ARG A 123 -19.24 -0.04 -0.39
C ARG A 123 -18.43 -1.27 -0.02
N ALA A 124 -17.93 -1.28 1.23
CA ALA A 124 -17.21 -2.41 1.81
C ALA A 124 -17.99 -3.74 1.81
N ASN A 125 -19.32 -3.72 1.69
CA ASN A 125 -20.14 -4.92 1.67
C ASN A 125 -20.46 -5.46 0.26
N GLU A 126 -19.96 -4.83 -0.80
CA GLU A 126 -20.02 -5.38 -2.15
C GLU A 126 -19.14 -6.62 -2.26
N LEU A 127 -19.42 -7.52 -3.21
CA LEU A 127 -18.65 -8.75 -3.37
C LEU A 127 -17.27 -8.44 -3.94
N SER A 128 -16.25 -9.19 -3.50
CA SER A 128 -14.94 -9.14 -4.13
C SER A 128 -14.98 -9.77 -5.53
N CYS A 129 -14.24 -9.21 -6.48
CA CYS A 129 -14.14 -9.76 -7.82
C CYS A 129 -13.02 -10.79 -7.97
N TYR A 130 -12.02 -10.77 -7.09
CA TYR A 130 -10.81 -11.60 -7.15
C TYR A 130 -10.15 -11.72 -5.76
N GLY A 131 -9.11 -12.52 -5.64
CA GLY A 131 -8.27 -12.59 -4.45
C GLY A 131 -8.98 -13.15 -3.22
N ARG A 132 -8.57 -12.70 -2.04
CA ARG A 132 -9.32 -12.93 -0.79
C ARG A 132 -10.73 -12.40 -0.94
N GLY A 133 -11.67 -13.17 -0.44
CA GLY A 133 -13.08 -13.05 -0.81
C GLY A 133 -13.54 -14.21 -1.68
N THR A 134 -12.70 -14.70 -2.58
CA THR A 134 -13.10 -15.67 -3.62
C THR A 134 -12.51 -17.06 -3.42
N THR A 135 -11.78 -17.31 -2.34
CA THR A 135 -11.32 -18.67 -1.99
C THR A 135 -12.48 -19.49 -1.43
N ASP A 136 -12.43 -20.82 -1.57
CA ASP A 136 -13.47 -21.71 -1.02
C ASP A 136 -13.67 -21.52 0.49
N GLU A 137 -12.58 -21.27 1.22
CA GLU A 137 -12.62 -20.98 2.66
C GLU A 137 -13.28 -19.64 2.96
N ASP A 138 -12.95 -18.58 2.21
CA ASP A 138 -13.57 -17.27 2.37
C ASP A 138 -15.08 -17.36 2.08
N ILE A 139 -15.47 -18.11 1.03
CA ILE A 139 -16.86 -18.36 0.66
C ILE A 139 -17.61 -19.10 1.77
N ALA A 140 -17.04 -20.21 2.26
CA ALA A 140 -17.64 -21.01 3.33
C ALA A 140 -17.86 -20.20 4.61
N ASN A 141 -16.96 -19.25 4.90
CA ASN A 141 -17.04 -18.38 6.06
C ASN A 141 -17.88 -17.10 5.83
N GLY A 142 -18.37 -16.86 4.61
CA GLY A 142 -19.08 -15.62 4.25
C GLY A 142 -18.18 -14.38 4.17
N ASN A 143 -16.85 -14.56 4.15
CA ASN A 143 -15.86 -13.49 4.06
C ASN A 143 -15.66 -13.07 2.60
N THR A 144 -16.73 -12.69 1.93
CA THR A 144 -16.79 -12.62 0.45
C THR A 144 -16.76 -11.20 -0.10
N THR A 145 -16.59 -10.22 0.77
CA THR A 145 -16.78 -8.81 0.46
C THR A 145 -15.50 -8.11 0.04
N LEU A 146 -15.62 -7.03 -0.72
CA LEU A 146 -14.53 -6.12 -1.03
C LEU A 146 -13.90 -5.55 0.25
N GLY A 147 -14.70 -5.24 1.26
CA GLY A 147 -14.17 -4.79 2.55
C GLY A 147 -13.28 -5.84 3.21
N PHE A 148 -13.66 -7.12 3.13
CA PHE A 148 -12.83 -8.21 3.62
C PHE A 148 -11.50 -8.30 2.85
N HIS A 149 -11.56 -8.21 1.52
CA HIS A 149 -10.37 -8.19 0.66
C HIS A 149 -9.40 -7.06 1.05
N GLU A 150 -9.90 -5.82 1.18
CA GLU A 150 -9.06 -4.69 1.60
C GLU A 150 -8.52 -4.83 3.02
N ASN A 151 -9.32 -5.38 3.95
CA ASN A 151 -8.84 -5.64 5.30
C ASN A 151 -7.72 -6.70 5.31
N CYS A 152 -7.73 -7.68 4.39
CA CYS A 152 -6.60 -8.61 4.24
C CYS A 152 -5.33 -7.88 3.80
N HIS A 153 -5.39 -6.95 2.84
CA HIS A 153 -4.23 -6.12 2.48
C HIS A 153 -3.68 -5.33 3.68
N GLN A 154 -4.56 -4.70 4.46
CA GLN A 154 -4.16 -3.98 5.66
C GLN A 154 -3.41 -4.89 6.65
N LEU A 155 -3.93 -6.11 6.88
CA LEU A 155 -3.29 -7.09 7.75
C LEU A 155 -1.95 -7.58 7.19
N ASP A 156 -1.84 -7.79 5.88
CA ASP A 156 -0.59 -8.17 5.23
C ASP A 156 0.49 -7.09 5.38
N TYR A 157 0.16 -5.81 5.20
CA TYR A 157 1.11 -4.71 5.42
C TYR A 157 1.55 -4.63 6.89
N LEU A 158 0.63 -4.83 7.83
CA LEU A 158 0.95 -4.89 9.26
C LEU A 158 1.91 -6.05 9.57
N GLU A 159 1.61 -7.24 9.06
CA GLU A 159 2.45 -8.44 9.22
C GLU A 159 3.85 -8.21 8.60
N TYR A 160 3.92 -7.59 7.43
CA TYR A 160 5.19 -7.28 6.77
C TYR A 160 6.05 -6.34 7.61
N LEU A 161 5.46 -5.26 8.15
CA LEU A 161 6.16 -4.29 9.01
C LEU A 161 6.64 -4.91 10.33
N GLU A 162 5.93 -5.90 10.86
CA GLU A 162 6.28 -6.59 12.11
C GLU A 162 7.37 -7.65 11.91
N THR A 163 7.30 -8.39 10.80
CA THR A 163 8.12 -9.59 10.59
C THR A 163 9.33 -9.36 9.69
N THR A 164 9.32 -8.32 8.86
CA THR A 164 10.42 -8.01 7.94
C THR A 164 11.39 -7.02 8.56
N ARG A 165 12.69 -7.30 8.41
CA ARG A 165 13.73 -6.39 8.88
C ARG A 165 13.66 -5.06 8.11
N LEU A 166 13.57 -3.96 8.85
CA LEU A 166 13.71 -2.61 8.30
C LEU A 166 15.09 -2.41 7.63
N PRO A 167 15.19 -1.49 6.65
CA PRO A 167 16.45 -1.00 6.11
C PRO A 167 17.50 -0.75 7.19
N VAL A 168 18.72 -1.23 6.95
CA VAL A 168 19.85 -1.07 7.87
C VAL A 168 20.29 0.38 7.84
N LEU A 169 20.22 1.05 8.99
CA LEU A 169 20.60 2.45 9.15
C LEU A 169 22.03 2.70 8.64
N PRO A 170 22.31 3.90 8.11
CA PRO A 170 23.64 4.22 7.61
C PRO A 170 24.66 4.34 8.75
N GLU A 171 25.87 3.84 8.53
CA GLU A 171 26.97 3.95 9.48
C GLU A 171 27.78 5.22 9.21
N LEU A 172 27.42 6.32 9.85
CA LEU A 172 28.06 7.63 9.63
C LEU A 172 29.07 7.96 10.74
N TYR A 173 30.27 8.39 10.36
CA TYR A 173 31.30 8.84 11.31
C TYR A 173 32.30 9.84 10.68
N PRO A 174 32.84 10.81 11.45
CA PRO A 174 33.93 11.68 10.99
C PRO A 174 35.17 10.87 10.60
N GLY A 175 35.82 11.25 9.50
CA GLY A 175 36.95 10.53 8.91
C GLY A 175 36.56 9.52 7.81
N MET A 176 35.26 9.28 7.59
CA MET A 176 34.76 8.57 6.42
C MET A 176 35.14 9.31 5.12
N HIS A 177 35.47 8.59 4.05
CA HIS A 177 35.68 9.19 2.73
C HIS A 177 34.35 9.57 2.08
N VAL A 178 34.30 10.65 1.31
CA VAL A 178 33.07 11.09 0.62
C VAL A 178 32.49 9.98 -0.27
N ASP A 179 33.33 9.19 -0.92
CA ASP A 179 32.86 8.05 -1.75
C ASP A 179 32.19 6.96 -0.90
N GLU A 180 32.67 6.70 0.31
CA GLU A 180 32.04 5.75 1.25
C GLU A 180 30.67 6.29 1.69
N TYR A 181 30.59 7.59 1.97
CA TYR A 181 29.34 8.25 2.31
C TYR A 181 28.30 8.18 1.20
N GLN A 182 28.71 8.39 -0.06
CA GLN A 182 27.83 8.25 -1.22
C GLN A 182 27.34 6.79 -1.40
N LYS A 183 28.21 5.80 -1.13
CA LYS A 183 27.80 4.39 -1.15
C LYS A 183 26.78 4.08 -0.06
N GLU A 184 26.94 4.62 1.15
CA GLU A 184 25.96 4.46 2.22
C GLU A 184 24.59 5.06 1.86
N GLN A 185 24.58 6.23 1.21
CA GLN A 185 23.35 6.83 0.67
C GLN A 185 22.67 5.92 -0.36
N GLN A 186 23.42 5.42 -1.34
CA GLN A 186 22.90 4.54 -2.38
C GLN A 186 22.40 3.21 -1.81
N ARG A 187 23.16 2.62 -0.86
CA ARG A 187 22.79 1.39 -0.17
C ARG A 187 21.47 1.55 0.57
N PHE A 188 21.35 2.59 1.40
CA PHE A 188 20.13 2.83 2.15
C PHE A 188 18.94 3.10 1.22
N ALA A 189 19.11 3.94 0.21
CA ALA A 189 18.06 4.22 -0.78
C ALA A 189 17.58 2.95 -1.51
N HIS A 190 18.51 2.07 -1.88
CA HIS A 190 18.19 0.78 -2.47
C HIS A 190 17.41 -0.13 -1.51
N GLN A 191 17.90 -0.29 -0.27
CA GLN A 191 17.22 -1.11 0.75
C GLN A 191 15.82 -0.56 1.07
N TYR A 192 15.70 0.76 1.19
CA TYR A 192 14.43 1.44 1.39
C TYR A 192 13.46 1.12 0.24
N ARG A 193 13.89 1.27 -1.02
CA ARG A 193 13.05 0.91 -2.17
C ARG A 193 12.62 -0.56 -2.16
N VAL A 194 13.57 -1.48 -1.99
CA VAL A 194 13.31 -2.93 -1.97
C VAL A 194 12.34 -3.31 -0.84
N PHE A 195 12.46 -2.68 0.33
CA PHE A 195 11.53 -2.91 1.44
C PHE A 195 10.08 -2.54 1.06
N HIS A 196 9.86 -1.41 0.39
CA HIS A 196 8.51 -1.01 -0.03
C HIS A 196 7.96 -1.87 -1.16
N GLU A 197 8.78 -2.18 -2.16
CA GLU A 197 8.39 -3.11 -3.24
C GLU A 197 8.04 -4.48 -2.68
N GLY A 198 8.82 -4.96 -1.71
CA GLY A 198 8.56 -6.22 -1.02
C GLY A 198 7.27 -6.19 -0.21
N MET A 199 6.93 -5.07 0.41
CA MET A 199 5.68 -4.91 1.16
C MET A 199 4.45 -4.98 0.25
N GLU A 200 4.50 -4.34 -0.92
CA GLU A 200 3.45 -4.46 -1.94
C GLU A 200 3.32 -5.89 -2.45
N GLN A 201 4.44 -6.50 -2.86
CA GLN A 201 4.45 -7.87 -3.38
C GLN A 201 3.95 -8.90 -2.36
N PHE A 202 4.29 -8.70 -1.08
CA PHE A 202 3.83 -9.57 0.00
C PHE A 202 2.31 -9.58 0.09
N SER A 203 1.69 -8.39 0.01
CA SER A 203 0.25 -8.27 0.06
C SER A 203 -0.44 -8.72 -1.23
N GLU A 204 0.11 -8.39 -2.40
CA GLU A 204 -0.40 -8.87 -3.70
C GLU A 204 -0.44 -10.40 -3.75
N TYR A 205 0.65 -11.07 -3.34
CA TYR A 205 0.72 -12.53 -3.38
C TYR A 205 -0.30 -13.21 -2.45
N ARG A 206 -0.54 -12.63 -1.27
CA ARG A 206 -1.41 -13.22 -0.24
C ARG A 206 -2.87 -12.85 -0.39
N THR A 207 -3.13 -11.66 -0.94
CA THR A 207 -4.47 -11.11 -1.05
C THR A 207 -5.01 -11.11 -2.48
N ASP A 208 -4.24 -10.69 -3.48
CA ASP A 208 -4.72 -10.56 -4.88
C ASP A 208 -4.63 -11.85 -5.69
N GLU A 209 -3.57 -12.64 -5.46
CA GLU A 209 -3.22 -13.79 -6.31
C GLU A 209 -3.64 -15.16 -5.73
N VAL A 210 -4.64 -15.15 -4.85
CA VAL A 210 -5.31 -16.33 -4.30
C VAL A 210 -6.76 -16.42 -4.77
N GLY A 211 -7.38 -17.61 -4.64
CA GLY A 211 -8.75 -17.83 -5.12
C GLY A 211 -8.85 -17.55 -6.63
N TYR A 212 -9.83 -16.73 -7.02
CA TYR A 212 -9.91 -16.17 -8.36
C TYR A 212 -8.89 -15.04 -8.51
N ARG A 213 -7.77 -15.30 -9.17
CA ARG A 213 -6.61 -14.38 -9.17
C ARG A 213 -6.87 -13.05 -9.86
N GLN A 214 -6.31 -11.97 -9.32
CA GLN A 214 -6.33 -10.65 -9.94
C GLN A 214 -5.69 -10.67 -11.35
N SER A 215 -4.59 -11.41 -11.55
CA SER A 215 -3.97 -11.61 -12.86
C SER A 215 -4.95 -12.18 -13.91
N HIS A 216 -5.82 -13.11 -13.51
CA HIS A 216 -6.85 -13.67 -14.38
C HIS A 216 -7.99 -12.67 -14.63
N TRP A 217 -8.44 -11.95 -13.60
CA TRP A 217 -9.40 -10.85 -13.74
C TRP A 217 -8.88 -9.78 -14.72
N LYS A 218 -7.63 -9.32 -14.57
CA LYS A 218 -6.98 -8.36 -15.46
C LYS A 218 -6.90 -8.85 -16.91
N ALA A 219 -6.63 -10.15 -17.11
CA ALA A 219 -6.51 -10.74 -18.44
C ALA A 219 -7.86 -10.91 -19.17
N THR A 220 -8.94 -11.14 -18.43
CA THR A 220 -10.25 -11.48 -19.01
C THR A 220 -11.29 -10.37 -18.90
N GLY A 221 -11.07 -9.41 -18.00
CA GLY A 221 -12.05 -8.39 -17.63
C GLY A 221 -13.27 -8.93 -16.89
N ARG A 222 -13.28 -10.21 -16.49
CA ARG A 222 -14.42 -10.87 -15.85
C ARG A 222 -14.18 -11.02 -14.36
N CYS A 223 -15.16 -10.64 -13.55
CA CYS A 223 -15.15 -10.92 -12.11
C CYS A 223 -15.40 -12.42 -11.84
N PHE A 224 -15.03 -12.87 -10.64
CA PHE A 224 -15.38 -14.20 -10.15
C PHE A 224 -16.88 -14.48 -10.30
N GLU A 225 -17.20 -15.63 -10.89
CA GLU A 225 -18.57 -16.05 -11.10
C GLU A 225 -19.12 -16.67 -9.81
N TRP A 226 -19.79 -15.84 -9.01
CA TRP A 226 -20.41 -16.28 -7.76
C TRP A 226 -21.56 -17.28 -7.94
N PHE A 227 -22.08 -17.43 -9.17
CA PHE A 227 -23.29 -18.19 -9.49
C PHE A 227 -23.08 -19.04 -10.76
N SER A 228 -22.34 -20.15 -10.63
CA SER A 228 -22.23 -21.21 -11.64
C SER A 228 -22.89 -22.49 -11.16
#